data_AF-A0A940AE05-F1
#
_entry.id   AF-A0A940AE05-F1
#
_cell.length_a   1.000
_cell.length_b   1.000
_cell.length_c   1.000
_cell.angle_alpha   90.00
_cell.angle_beta   90.00
_cell.angle_gamma   90.00
#
_symmetry.space_group_name_H-M   'P 1'
#
loop_
_entity.id
_entity.type
_entity.pdbx_description
1 polymer ?
#
loop_
_entity_poly.entity_id
_entity_poly.type
_entity_poly.pdbx_seq_one_letter_code
_entity_poly.pdbx_strand_id
1 'polypeptide(L)'
;MGIVNHICNVAAWCLGISRRNRPISESGLTPRFTVLRIREVLDEREIANRLILKENLLLGTLDANEHFKYDVLAFIAAERDTVHISCISDQFKIPGIKLQDALLFCNKWNNEKMFPTVFVDPIHDTFRTKYTVLLDKMNTSDFLREQVVDRGLGTSWGFFMEAGRNFADDCGIIERRLS
;
A
#
# COMPACT_ATOMS: atom_id res chain seq x y z
N MET A 1 7.29 -19.18 -12.99
CA MET A 1 6.65 -19.36 -11.66
C MET A 1 7.32 -18.56 -10.53
N GLY A 2 8.59 -18.15 -10.62
CA GLY A 2 9.29 -17.47 -9.52
C GLY A 2 8.79 -16.07 -9.12
N ILE A 3 8.56 -15.17 -10.08
CA ILE A 3 8.21 -13.75 -9.79
C ILE A 3 6.84 -13.61 -9.12
N VAL A 4 5.83 -14.32 -9.60
CA VAL A 4 4.48 -14.26 -9.03
C VAL A 4 4.46 -14.79 -7.60
N ASN A 5 5.16 -15.89 -7.32
CA ASN A 5 5.28 -16.42 -5.96
C ASN A 5 6.00 -15.45 -5.02
N HIS A 6 7.04 -14.76 -5.51
CA HIS A 6 7.73 -13.74 -4.74
C HIS A 6 6.80 -12.56 -4.40
N ILE A 7 6.07 -12.03 -5.38
CA ILE A 7 5.09 -10.96 -5.16
C ILE A 7 4.01 -11.39 -4.16
N CYS A 8 3.47 -12.60 -4.29
CA CYS A 8 2.47 -13.11 -3.34
C CYS A 8 3.04 -13.26 -1.91
N ASN A 9 4.33 -13.61 -1.77
CA ASN A 9 4.99 -13.68 -0.46
C ASN A 9 5.16 -12.30 0.16
N VAL A 10 5.62 -11.33 -0.63
CA VAL A 10 5.74 -9.94 -0.20
C VAL A 10 4.36 -9.40 0.17
N ALA A 11 3.33 -9.64 -0.64
CA ALA A 11 1.97 -9.23 -0.37
C ALA A 11 1.41 -9.87 0.91
N ALA A 12 1.54 -11.19 1.10
CA ALA A 12 1.07 -11.87 2.31
C ALA A 12 1.75 -11.31 3.57
N TRP A 13 3.06 -11.04 3.49
CA TRP A 13 3.80 -10.36 4.55
C TRP A 13 3.35 -8.90 4.76
N CYS A 14 3.16 -8.13 3.68
CA CYS A 14 2.67 -6.74 3.64
C CYS A 14 1.26 -6.57 4.21
N LEU A 15 0.40 -7.57 4.01
CA LEU A 15 -0.98 -7.52 4.46
C LEU A 15 -1.13 -8.13 5.87
N GLY A 16 -0.16 -8.95 6.29
CA GLY A 16 -0.22 -9.69 7.55
C GLY A 16 -1.24 -10.83 7.51
N ILE A 17 -1.51 -11.37 6.32
CA ILE A 17 -2.48 -12.44 6.08
C ILE A 17 -1.75 -13.77 6.28
N SER A 18 -2.20 -14.57 7.23
CA SER A 18 -1.65 -15.92 7.45
C SER A 18 -2.12 -16.86 6.35
N ARG A 19 -1.19 -17.57 5.69
CA ARG A 19 -1.49 -18.66 4.73
C ARG A 19 -2.40 -19.79 5.28
N ARG A 20 -2.74 -19.76 6.58
CA ARG A 20 -3.49 -20.83 7.27
C ARG A 20 -5.01 -20.65 7.34
N ASN A 21 -5.62 -19.59 6.81
CA ASN A 21 -7.06 -19.39 6.98
C ASN A 21 -7.91 -19.86 5.79
N ARG A 22 -8.31 -21.13 5.94
CA ARG A 22 -9.61 -21.78 5.60
C ARG A 22 -10.14 -21.68 4.16
N PRO A 23 -10.81 -22.75 3.67
CA PRO A 23 -11.52 -22.69 2.40
C PRO A 23 -12.45 -21.49 2.40
N ILE A 24 -12.37 -20.72 1.32
CA ILE A 24 -13.30 -19.65 0.95
C ILE A 24 -14.70 -20.26 1.07
N SER A 25 -15.47 -19.81 2.07
CA SER A 25 -16.81 -20.36 2.32
C SER A 25 -17.70 -20.13 1.11
N GLU A 26 -18.59 -21.08 0.85
CA GLU A 26 -19.48 -21.20 -0.32
C GLU A 26 -20.50 -20.06 -0.52
N SER A 27 -20.37 -18.92 0.17
CA SER A 27 -21.01 -17.66 -0.21
C SER A 27 -20.14 -16.95 -1.27
N GLY A 28 -19.99 -17.60 -2.43
CA GLY A 28 -18.91 -17.40 -3.41
C GLY A 28 -18.90 -16.12 -4.26
N LEU A 29 -19.27 -14.96 -3.71
CA LEU A 29 -19.28 -13.70 -4.49
C LEU A 29 -18.53 -12.51 -3.85
N THR A 30 -18.11 -12.54 -2.59
CA THR A 30 -17.75 -11.30 -1.87
C THR A 30 -16.32 -10.75 -2.10
N PRO A 31 -15.20 -11.49 -2.01
CA PRO A 31 -13.88 -10.85 -2.06
C PRO A 31 -13.41 -10.55 -3.49
N ARG A 32 -13.60 -11.50 -4.41
CA ARG A 32 -13.20 -11.34 -5.82
C ARG A 32 -13.93 -10.19 -6.50
N PHE A 33 -15.22 -10.05 -6.22
CA PHE A 33 -16.03 -8.97 -6.76
C PHE A 33 -15.62 -7.60 -6.19
N THR A 34 -15.35 -7.53 -4.89
CA THR A 34 -14.82 -6.31 -4.25
C THR A 34 -13.49 -5.89 -4.89
N VAL A 35 -12.58 -6.84 -5.13
CA VAL A 35 -11.30 -6.55 -5.79
C VAL A 35 -11.52 -6.05 -7.23
N LEU A 36 -12.42 -6.66 -8.00
CA LEU A 36 -12.74 -6.16 -9.34
C LEU A 36 -13.33 -4.74 -9.31
N ARG A 37 -14.20 -4.43 -8.36
CA ARG A 37 -14.71 -3.06 -8.18
C ARG A 37 -13.63 -2.08 -7.77
N ILE A 38 -12.75 -2.45 -6.86
CA ILE A 38 -11.60 -1.61 -6.49
C ILE A 38 -10.76 -1.32 -7.74
N ARG A 39 -10.52 -2.32 -8.58
CA ARG A 39 -9.82 -2.13 -9.85
C ARG A 39 -10.51 -1.10 -10.74
N GLU A 40 -11.83 -1.22 -10.92
CA GLU A 40 -12.60 -0.24 -11.70
C GLU A 40 -12.40 1.19 -11.16
N VAL A 41 -12.42 1.36 -9.84
CA VAL A 41 -12.16 2.68 -9.22
C VAL A 41 -10.72 3.15 -9.43
N LEU A 42 -9.73 2.25 -9.45
CA LEU A 42 -8.34 2.61 -9.77
C LEU A 42 -8.17 3.00 -11.24
N ASP A 43 -8.80 2.25 -12.14
CA ASP A 43 -8.80 2.52 -13.58
C ASP A 43 -9.47 3.89 -13.87
N GLU A 44 -10.58 4.22 -13.19
CA GLU A 44 -11.24 5.55 -13.26
C GLU A 44 -10.34 6.70 -12.82
N ARG A 45 -9.39 6.44 -11.92
CA ARG A 45 -8.45 7.44 -11.37
C ARG A 45 -7.11 7.44 -12.09
N GLU A 46 -6.98 6.68 -13.18
CA GLU A 46 -5.75 6.54 -13.95
C GLU A 46 -4.56 6.04 -13.10
N ILE A 47 -4.84 5.31 -12.01
CA ILE A 47 -3.81 4.71 -11.16
C ILE A 47 -3.36 3.41 -11.81
N ALA A 48 -2.10 3.37 -12.25
CA ALA A 48 -1.49 2.17 -12.83
C ALA A 48 -1.62 0.97 -11.87
N ASN A 49 -2.25 -0.10 -12.34
CA ASN A 49 -2.48 -1.28 -11.52
C ASN A 49 -2.39 -2.57 -12.33
N ARG A 50 -2.07 -3.67 -11.64
CA ARG A 50 -2.00 -5.02 -12.17
C ARG A 50 -2.72 -5.98 -11.25
N LEU A 51 -3.72 -6.67 -11.78
CA LEU A 51 -4.45 -7.70 -11.06
C LEU A 51 -3.65 -9.01 -11.02
N ILE A 52 -3.43 -9.53 -9.80
CA ILE A 52 -2.83 -10.85 -9.57
C ILE A 52 -3.97 -11.83 -9.25
N LEU A 53 -4.55 -12.36 -10.32
CA LEU A 53 -5.83 -13.08 -10.34
C LEU A 53 -5.96 -14.30 -9.41
N LYS A 54 -4.86 -14.93 -9.00
CA LYS A 54 -4.93 -16.19 -8.23
C LYS A 54 -5.27 -16.01 -6.74
N GLU A 55 -5.09 -14.82 -6.18
CA GLU A 55 -5.11 -14.61 -4.72
C GLU A 55 -6.08 -13.49 -4.26
N ASN A 56 -6.98 -13.01 -5.13
CA ASN A 56 -7.77 -11.79 -4.86
C ASN A 56 -6.89 -10.60 -4.45
N LEU A 57 -5.74 -10.47 -5.10
CA LEU A 57 -4.74 -9.44 -4.85
C LEU A 57 -4.67 -8.49 -6.03
N LEU A 58 -4.82 -7.20 -5.75
CA LEU A 58 -4.43 -6.12 -6.63
C LEU A 58 -3.06 -5.60 -6.22
N LEU A 59 -2.20 -5.42 -7.21
CA LEU A 59 -0.95 -4.68 -7.08
C LEU A 59 -1.10 -3.37 -7.85
N GLY A 60 -1.24 -2.25 -7.14
CA GLY A 60 -1.14 -0.91 -7.71
C GLY A 60 0.30 -0.42 -7.67
N THR A 61 0.67 0.40 -8.64
CA THR A 61 1.83 1.28 -8.53
C THR A 61 1.28 2.69 -8.36
N LEU A 62 1.58 3.31 -7.23
CA LEU A 62 1.32 4.74 -7.04
C LEU A 62 2.45 5.44 -7.79
N ASP A 63 2.16 5.82 -9.03
CA ASP A 63 3.15 6.22 -10.02
C ASP A 63 3.98 7.39 -9.49
N ALA A 64 5.25 7.11 -9.16
CA ALA A 64 6.15 8.03 -8.51
C ALA A 64 6.96 8.88 -9.50
N ASN A 65 6.62 8.78 -10.79
CA ASN A 65 7.44 9.20 -11.92
C ASN A 65 7.85 10.68 -11.93
N GLU A 66 7.26 11.55 -11.09
CA GLU A 66 7.67 12.95 -10.98
C GLU A 66 8.19 13.37 -9.59
N HIS A 67 8.02 12.54 -8.56
CA HIS A 67 8.29 12.94 -7.17
C HIS A 67 9.43 12.17 -6.50
N PHE A 68 9.71 10.93 -6.92
CA PHE A 68 10.74 10.08 -6.31
C PHE A 68 11.57 9.33 -7.35
N LYS A 69 12.73 8.82 -6.94
CA LYS A 69 13.54 7.86 -7.72
C LYS A 69 13.13 6.39 -7.51
N TYR A 70 12.03 6.14 -6.82
CA TYR A 70 11.54 4.82 -6.43
C TYR A 70 10.02 4.76 -6.60
N ASP A 71 9.50 3.57 -6.84
CA ASP A 71 8.06 3.33 -6.93
C ASP A 71 7.47 3.03 -5.55
N VAL A 72 6.23 3.46 -5.32
CA VAL A 72 5.44 3.01 -4.18
C VAL A 72 4.44 1.97 -4.66
N LEU A 73 4.67 0.72 -4.24
CA LEU A 73 3.82 -0.42 -4.54
C LEU A 73 2.70 -0.52 -3.52
N ALA A 74 1.46 -0.58 -3.99
CA ALA A 74 0.27 -0.76 -3.18
C ALA A 74 -0.29 -2.17 -3.34
N PHE A 75 -0.28 -2.94 -2.26
CA PHE A 75 -0.93 -4.25 -2.18
C PHE A 75 -2.33 -4.08 -1.61
N ILE A 76 -3.34 -4.51 -2.36
CA ILE A 76 -4.75 -4.42 -1.96
C ILE A 76 -5.36 -5.82 -2.05
N ALA A 77 -5.81 -6.35 -0.92
CA ALA A 77 -6.52 -7.62 -0.87
C ALA A 77 -7.85 -7.47 -0.17
N ALA A 78 -8.89 -8.11 -0.70
CA ALA A 78 -10.16 -8.23 0.00
C ALA A 78 -10.25 -9.59 0.70
N GLU A 79 -10.69 -9.56 1.95
CA GLU A 79 -11.21 -10.72 2.67
C GLU A 79 -12.71 -10.50 2.93
N ARG A 80 -13.39 -11.50 3.51
CA ARG A 80 -14.86 -11.59 3.60
C ARG A 80 -15.58 -10.25 3.79
N ASP A 81 -15.18 -9.51 4.82
CA ASP A 81 -15.76 -8.26 5.30
C ASP A 81 -14.71 -7.14 5.43
N THR A 82 -13.53 -7.32 4.85
CA THR A 82 -12.43 -6.35 4.97
C THR A 82 -11.69 -6.14 3.66
N VAL A 83 -11.10 -4.95 3.51
CA VAL A 83 -10.07 -4.69 2.50
C VAL A 83 -8.81 -4.26 3.22
N HIS A 84 -7.74 -5.01 2.99
CA HIS A 84 -6.41 -4.73 3.51
C HIS A 84 -5.60 -4.01 2.44
N ILE A 85 -5.01 -2.89 2.82
CA ILE A 85 -4.16 -2.06 1.97
C ILE A 85 -2.82 -1.93 2.66
N SER A 86 -1.74 -2.21 1.94
CA SER A 86 -0.39 -1.97 2.43
C SER A 86 0.46 -1.41 1.31
N CYS A 87 1.14 -0.30 1.58
CA CYS A 87 2.07 0.29 0.63
C CYS A 87 3.51 0.13 1.11
N ILE A 88 4.42 -0.10 0.17
CA ILE A 88 5.86 -0.18 0.40
C ILE A 88 6.57 0.47 -0.77
N SER A 89 7.69 1.12 -0.50
CA SER A 89 8.59 1.62 -1.55
C SER A 89 9.51 0.50 -2.04
N ASP A 90 9.65 0.34 -3.36
CA ASP A 90 10.41 -0.76 -3.96
C ASP A 90 11.93 -0.63 -3.79
N GLN A 91 12.44 0.60 -3.67
CA GLN A 91 13.88 0.91 -3.69
C GLN A 91 14.30 1.97 -2.66
N PHE A 92 13.37 2.48 -1.86
CA PHE A 92 13.71 3.42 -0.80
C PHE A 92 14.28 2.68 0.41
N LYS A 93 15.60 2.76 0.57
CA LYS A 93 16.31 2.21 1.73
C LYS A 93 16.60 3.30 2.75
N ILE A 94 16.27 3.04 4.00
CA ILE A 94 16.59 3.86 5.16
C ILE A 94 18.02 3.50 5.57
N PRO A 95 18.98 4.44 5.52
CA PRO A 95 20.33 4.18 6.01
C PRO A 95 20.29 3.79 7.49
N GLY A 96 21.09 2.82 7.92
CA GLY A 96 21.09 2.37 9.32
C GLY A 96 21.33 3.49 10.34
N ILE A 97 22.14 4.49 9.97
CA ILE A 97 22.37 5.69 10.79
C ILE A 97 21.10 6.54 11.02
N LYS A 98 20.11 6.45 10.12
CA LYS A 98 18.83 7.16 10.19
C LYS A 98 17.69 6.31 10.74
N LEU A 99 17.95 5.07 11.15
CA LEU A 99 16.90 4.15 11.59
C LEU A 99 16.14 4.70 12.81
N GLN A 100 16.85 5.34 13.75
CA GLN A 100 16.22 5.95 14.92
C GLN A 100 15.30 7.13 14.51
N ASP A 101 15.76 7.99 13.60
CA ASP A 101 14.97 9.11 13.09
C ASP A 101 13.73 8.63 12.33
N ALA A 102 13.87 7.56 11.54
CA ALA A 102 12.77 6.92 10.84
C ALA A 102 11.72 6.36 11.81
N LEU A 103 12.14 5.73 12.92
CA LEU A 103 11.22 5.26 13.96
C LEU A 103 10.49 6.41 14.65
N LEU A 104 11.19 7.50 14.98
CA LEU A 104 10.58 8.70 15.56
C LEU A 104 9.58 9.35 14.58
N PHE A 105 9.93 9.41 13.30
CA PHE A 105 9.05 9.90 12.24
C PHE A 105 7.77 9.08 12.12
N CYS A 106 7.88 7.75 12.08
CA CYS A 106 6.71 6.86 12.07
C CYS A 106 5.83 7.03 13.33
N ASN A 107 6.45 7.14 14.51
CA ASN A 107 5.71 7.36 15.76
C ASN A 107 4.98 8.70 15.76
N LYS A 108 5.61 9.76 15.27
CA LYS A 108 4.98 11.07 15.13
C LYS A 108 3.76 10.99 14.19
N TRP A 109 3.91 10.39 13.02
CA TRP A 109 2.80 10.20 12.08
C TRP A 109 1.65 9.42 12.72
N ASN A 110 1.93 8.29 13.36
CA ASN A 110 0.90 7.46 14.01
C ASN A 110 0.20 8.17 15.19
N ASN A 111 0.86 9.14 15.83
CA ASN A 111 0.24 9.96 16.89
C ASN A 111 -0.64 11.07 16.30
N GLU A 112 -0.24 11.67 15.18
CA GLU A 112 -0.94 12.79 14.55
C GLU A 112 -2.05 12.34 13.59
N LYS A 113 -1.89 11.17 12.97
CA LYS A 113 -2.79 10.63 11.96
C LYS A 113 -3.36 9.31 12.45
N MET A 114 -4.68 9.17 12.32
CA MET A 114 -5.38 7.95 12.70
C MET A 114 -5.10 6.78 11.74
N PHE A 115 -4.81 7.07 10.47
CA PHE A 115 -4.51 6.08 9.43
C PHE A 115 -3.66 6.71 8.30
N PRO A 116 -2.93 5.91 7.50
CA PRO A 116 -2.62 4.50 7.75
C PRO A 116 -1.69 4.38 8.95
N THR A 117 -1.62 3.19 9.56
CA THR A 117 -0.54 2.90 10.51
C THR A 117 0.73 2.71 9.72
N VAL A 118 1.81 3.36 10.14
CA VAL A 118 3.10 3.33 9.46
C VAL A 118 4.16 2.67 10.33
N PHE A 119 5.09 1.98 9.69
CA PHE A 119 6.14 1.22 10.35
C PHE A 119 7.45 1.36 9.57
N VAL A 120 8.55 1.25 10.30
CA VAL A 120 9.83 0.87 9.70
C VAL A 120 9.86 -0.64 9.60
N ASP A 121 10.15 -1.14 8.41
CA ASP A 121 10.44 -2.54 8.18
C ASP A 121 11.95 -2.77 8.28
N PRO A 122 12.42 -3.44 9.34
CA PRO A 122 13.85 -3.66 9.56
C PRO A 122 14.42 -4.78 8.68
N ILE A 123 13.60 -5.56 7.98
CA ILE A 123 14.09 -6.63 7.11
C ILE A 123 14.52 -6.05 5.76
N HIS A 124 13.74 -5.11 5.24
CA HIS A 124 13.99 -4.48 3.94
C HIS A 124 14.52 -3.04 4.07
N ASP A 125 14.82 -2.59 5.30
CA ASP A 125 15.25 -1.24 5.64
C ASP A 125 14.38 -0.17 4.97
N THR A 126 13.06 -0.28 5.06
CA THR A 126 12.15 0.59 4.30
C THR A 126 10.94 0.99 5.14
N PHE A 127 10.13 1.90 4.61
CA PHE A 127 8.85 2.22 5.22
C PHE A 127 7.73 1.36 4.66
N ARG A 128 6.78 1.02 5.53
CA ARG A 128 5.57 0.31 5.17
C ARG A 128 4.36 0.96 5.82
N THR A 129 3.28 1.09 5.06
CA THR A 129 1.98 1.50 5.57
C THR A 129 1.04 0.30 5.65
N LYS A 130 0.08 0.35 6.58
CA LYS A 130 -1.02 -0.61 6.68
C LYS A 130 -2.31 0.13 6.99
N TYR A 131 -3.35 -0.21 6.25
CA TYR A 131 -4.71 0.26 6.46
C TYR A 131 -5.69 -0.88 6.23
N THR A 132 -6.79 -0.89 6.97
CA THR A 132 -7.84 -1.91 6.85
C THR A 132 -9.18 -1.22 6.90
N VAL A 133 -9.97 -1.47 5.85
CA VAL A 133 -11.33 -0.97 5.70
C VAL A 133 -12.28 -2.10 6.05
N LEU A 134 -13.25 -1.85 6.93
CA LEU A 134 -14.38 -2.74 7.13
C LEU A 134 -15.41 -2.49 6.02
N LEU A 135 -15.81 -3.55 5.33
CA LEU A 135 -16.80 -3.51 4.27
C LEU A 135 -18.20 -3.51 4.89
N ASP A 136 -18.97 -2.44 4.67
CA ASP A 136 -20.40 -2.43 4.99
C ASP A 136 -21.21 -3.08 3.84
N LYS A 137 -22.45 -3.51 4.12
CA LYS A 137 -23.33 -4.30 3.24
C LYS A 137 -23.51 -3.76 1.82
N MET A 138 -23.24 -2.47 1.55
CA MET A 138 -23.47 -1.85 0.24
C MET A 138 -22.24 -1.77 -0.69
N ASN A 139 -20.99 -1.81 -0.17
CA ASN A 139 -19.74 -1.78 -0.96
C ASN A 139 -19.82 -1.03 -2.31
N THR A 140 -20.37 0.18 -2.29
CA THR A 140 -20.62 0.97 -3.49
C THR A 140 -19.31 1.47 -4.07
N SER A 141 -19.28 1.81 -5.36
CA SER A 141 -18.08 2.41 -5.96
C SER A 141 -17.66 3.69 -5.25
N ASP A 142 -18.61 4.50 -4.77
CA ASP A 142 -18.33 5.72 -3.99
C ASP A 142 -17.68 5.40 -2.64
N PHE A 143 -18.19 4.39 -1.93
CA PHE A 143 -17.58 3.94 -0.67
C PHE A 143 -16.15 3.43 -0.89
N LEU A 144 -15.94 2.60 -1.91
CA LEU A 144 -14.61 2.10 -2.24
C LEU A 144 -13.67 3.23 -2.68
N ARG A 145 -14.16 4.21 -3.43
CA ARG A 145 -13.41 5.41 -3.81
C ARG A 145 -12.95 6.19 -2.58
N GLU A 146 -13.87 6.50 -1.67
CA GLU A 146 -13.52 7.28 -0.48
C GLU A 146 -12.58 6.49 0.45
N GLN A 147 -12.92 5.25 0.77
CA GLN A 147 -12.20 4.49 1.80
C GLN A 147 -10.91 3.88 1.26
N VAL A 148 -10.93 3.21 0.11
CA VAL A 148 -9.75 2.51 -0.43
C VAL A 148 -8.81 3.49 -1.10
N VAL A 149 -9.32 4.34 -1.99
CA VAL A 149 -8.47 5.22 -2.80
C VAL A 149 -8.11 6.49 -2.05
N ASP A 150 -9.08 7.33 -1.70
CA ASP A 150 -8.80 8.65 -1.15
C ASP A 150 -8.17 8.54 0.26
N ARG A 151 -8.76 7.74 1.15
CA ARG A 151 -8.23 7.54 2.51
C ARG A 151 -7.07 6.56 2.56
N GLY A 152 -7.19 5.38 1.95
CA GLY A 152 -6.17 4.34 2.03
C GLY A 152 -4.90 4.68 1.22
N LEU A 153 -5.05 4.78 -0.10
CA LEU A 153 -3.93 5.05 -0.99
C LEU A 153 -3.46 6.50 -0.90
N GLY A 154 -4.37 7.47 -0.88
CA GLY A 154 -4.04 8.90 -0.83
C GLY A 154 -3.27 9.28 0.43
N THR A 155 -3.69 8.80 1.60
CA THR A 155 -2.96 9.08 2.85
C THR A 155 -1.64 8.32 2.94
N SER A 156 -1.58 7.09 2.41
CA SER A 156 -0.30 6.36 2.28
C SER A 156 0.67 7.09 1.36
N TRP A 157 0.19 7.63 0.24
CA TRP A 157 0.97 8.45 -0.66
C TRP A 157 1.49 9.71 0.03
N GLY A 158 0.64 10.41 0.78
CA GLY A 158 1.03 11.57 1.59
C GLY A 158 2.18 11.25 2.57
N PHE A 159 2.12 10.09 3.23
CA PHE A 159 3.22 9.62 4.08
C PHE A 159 4.52 9.42 3.31
N PHE A 160 4.49 8.70 2.17
CA PHE A 160 5.70 8.48 1.36
C PHE A 160 6.25 9.79 0.78
N MET A 161 5.39 10.77 0.49
CA MET A 161 5.82 12.10 0.07
C MET A 161 6.59 12.84 1.16
N GLU A 162 6.10 12.80 2.39
CA GLU A 162 6.77 13.43 3.53
C GLU A 162 8.03 12.67 3.93
N ALA A 163 8.00 11.33 3.90
CA ALA A 163 9.16 10.49 4.12
C ALA A 163 10.26 10.78 3.09
N GLY A 164 9.90 10.85 1.80
CA GLY A 164 10.83 11.25 0.74
C GLY A 164 11.48 12.59 1.05
N ARG A 165 10.72 13.63 1.41
CA ARG A 165 11.30 14.95 1.74
C ARG A 165 12.25 14.92 2.95
N ASN A 166 11.95 14.14 3.98
CA ASN A 166 12.75 14.12 5.21
C ASN A 166 14.00 13.24 5.10
N PHE A 167 13.99 12.26 4.19
CA PHE A 167 15.01 11.21 4.17
C PHE A 167 15.70 11.05 2.81
N ALA A 168 15.19 11.63 1.72
CA ALA A 168 15.70 11.37 0.38
C ALA A 168 16.84 12.30 -0.10
N ASP A 169 17.28 13.32 0.64
CA ASP A 169 18.56 13.98 0.33
C ASP A 169 19.76 13.02 0.42
N ASP A 170 19.61 11.93 1.20
CA ASP A 170 20.61 10.85 1.30
C ASP A 170 20.23 9.59 0.51
N CYS A 171 19.07 9.60 -0.16
CA CYS A 171 18.55 8.47 -0.97
C CYS A 171 18.16 8.89 -2.41
N GLY A 172 18.49 10.11 -2.81
CA GLY A 172 18.33 10.67 -4.16
C GLY A 172 16.96 11.28 -4.47
N ILE A 173 16.71 12.53 -4.08
CA ILE A 173 15.73 13.41 -4.76
C ILE A 173 16.38 14.00 -6.03
N ILE A 174 15.60 14.29 -7.08
CA ILE A 174 16.01 15.22 -8.14
C ILE A 174 15.53 16.61 -7.70
N GLU A 175 16.42 17.44 -7.18
CA GLU A 175 16.15 18.88 -7.10
C GLU A 175 16.11 19.43 -8.53
N ARG A 176 14.92 19.69 -9.08
CA ARG A 176 14.84 20.63 -10.20
C ARG A 176 15.09 22.02 -9.64
N ARG A 177 16.33 22.50 -9.76
CA ARG A 177 16.59 23.95 -9.84
C ARG A 177 15.73 24.49 -10.97
N LEU A 178 14.72 25.28 -10.63
CA LEU A 178 14.01 26.11 -11.58
C LEU A 178 15.01 27.17 -12.07
N SER A 179 15.56 26.95 -13.28
CA SER A 179 16.23 27.97 -14.08
C SER A 179 15.22 28.68 -14.96
#